data_AF-A0A969HT67-F1
#
_entry.id   AF-A0A969HT67-F1
#
_cell.length_a   1.000
_cell.length_b   1.000
_cell.length_c   1.000
_cell.angle_alpha   90.00
_cell.angle_beta   90.00
_cell.angle_gamma   90.00
#
_symmetry.space_group_name_H-M   'P 1'
#
loop_
_entity.id
_entity.type
_entity.pdbx_description
1 polymer ?
#
loop_
_entity_poly.entity_id
_entity_poly.type
_entity_poly.pdbx_seq_one_letter_code
_entity_poly.pdbx_strand_id
1 'polypeptide(L)'
;MKRGLHFFQKYAPHLLAMLGYLSLPYCYAAANGAQVLQLSQRIRQDTKKRLLETSQFVLDVMEPGAFGPEGLGLVSALKVRLIHAAIRFHVLRSPKWDMAWGLPVNQEDMGGTNGAFSWISVRPAQNWLPTR
;
A
#
# COMPACT_ATOMS: atom_id res chain seq x y z
N MET A 1 -13.87 -0.53 13.78
CA MET A 1 -12.85 -1.56 13.42
C MET A 1 -13.38 -2.99 13.38
N LYS A 2 -14.04 -3.53 14.42
CA LYS A 2 -14.44 -4.96 14.50
C LYS A 2 -15.12 -5.55 13.25
N ARG A 3 -16.07 -4.83 12.62
CA ARG A 3 -16.76 -5.29 11.40
C ARG A 3 -15.83 -5.43 10.19
N GLY A 4 -14.93 -4.47 9.99
CA GLY A 4 -13.95 -4.50 8.89
C GLY A 4 -12.92 -5.62 9.08
N LEU A 5 -12.46 -5.80 10.31
CA LEU A 5 -11.58 -6.91 10.69
C LEU A 5 -12.24 -8.27 10.42
N HIS A 6 -13.48 -8.47 10.87
CA HIS A 6 -14.21 -9.70 10.63
C HIS A 6 -14.40 -9.98 9.13
N PHE A 7 -14.70 -8.94 8.33
CA PHE A 7 -14.77 -9.05 6.88
C PHE A 7 -13.42 -9.47 6.28
N PHE A 8 -12.32 -8.84 6.70
CA PHE A 8 -10.99 -9.21 6.25
C PHE A 8 -10.66 -10.66 6.60
N GLN A 9 -10.85 -11.09 7.85
CA GLN A 9 -10.60 -12.48 8.28
C GLN A 9 -11.41 -13.49 7.45
N LYS A 10 -12.66 -13.18 7.11
CA LYS A 10 -13.51 -14.04 6.30
C LYS A 10 -13.02 -14.19 4.85
N TYR A 11 -12.44 -13.13 4.27
CA TYR A 11 -12.10 -13.07 2.85
C TYR A 11 -10.60 -12.83 2.57
N ALA A 12 -9.73 -13.01 3.56
CA ALA A 12 -8.32 -12.62 3.49
C ALA A 12 -7.58 -13.17 2.26
N PRO A 13 -7.70 -14.46 1.88
CA PRO A 13 -7.03 -14.97 0.67
C PRO A 13 -7.46 -14.25 -0.60
N HIS A 14 -8.75 -13.93 -0.74
CA HIS A 14 -9.29 -13.23 -1.90
C HIS A 14 -8.85 -11.76 -1.92
N LEU A 15 -8.89 -11.08 -0.77
CA LEU A 15 -8.48 -9.68 -0.65
C LEU A 15 -6.98 -9.52 -0.92
N LEU A 16 -6.14 -10.43 -0.42
CA LEU A 16 -4.70 -10.44 -0.71
C LEU A 16 -4.41 -10.78 -2.18
N ALA A 17 -5.20 -11.66 -2.80
CA ALA A 17 -5.09 -11.91 -4.23
C ALA A 17 -5.49 -10.69 -5.06
N MET A 18 -6.58 -9.99 -4.72
CA MET A 18 -6.98 -8.75 -5.40
C MET A 18 -5.97 -7.63 -5.17
N LEU A 19 -5.41 -7.54 -3.96
CA LEU A 19 -4.31 -6.63 -3.69
C LEU A 19 -3.15 -6.90 -4.66
N GLY A 20 -2.70 -8.16 -4.76
CA GLY A 20 -1.56 -8.57 -5.58
C GLY A 20 -1.77 -8.43 -7.09
N TYR A 21 -2.91 -8.91 -7.61
CA TYR A 21 -3.16 -9.03 -9.05
C TYR A 21 -3.91 -7.85 -9.67
N LEU A 22 -4.59 -7.03 -8.86
CA LEU A 22 -5.38 -5.89 -9.34
C LEU A 22 -4.87 -4.57 -8.79
N SER A 23 -4.87 -4.38 -7.47
CA SER A 23 -4.56 -3.09 -6.85
C SER A 23 -3.09 -2.68 -7.06
N LEU A 24 -2.13 -3.57 -6.80
CA LEU A 24 -0.71 -3.22 -6.93
C LEU A 24 -0.31 -2.92 -8.38
N PRO A 25 -0.76 -3.68 -9.41
CA PRO A 25 -0.59 -3.28 -10.79
C PRO A 25 -1.26 -1.95 -11.14
N TYR A 26 -2.48 -1.70 -10.61
CA TYR A 26 -3.20 -0.45 -10.85
C TYR A 26 -2.43 0.77 -10.34
N CYS A 27 -1.66 0.65 -9.25
CA CYS A 27 -0.84 1.77 -8.75
C CYS A 27 0.19 2.29 -9.76
N TYR A 28 0.58 1.51 -10.79
CA TYR A 28 1.48 2.00 -11.85
C TYR A 28 0.81 2.94 -12.85
N ALA A 29 -0.53 3.01 -12.86
CA ALA A 29 -1.27 4.00 -13.64
C ALA A 29 -1.11 5.42 -13.09
N ALA A 30 -0.69 5.58 -11.83
CA ALA A 30 -0.31 6.86 -11.25
C ALA A 30 1.10 7.25 -11.73
N ALA A 31 1.18 7.81 -12.94
CA ALA A 31 2.44 8.02 -13.67
C ALA A 31 3.52 8.78 -12.87
N ASN A 32 3.15 9.86 -12.17
CA ASN A 32 4.08 10.66 -11.37
C ASN A 32 4.56 9.89 -10.13
N GLY A 33 3.63 9.25 -9.40
CA GLY A 33 3.97 8.40 -8.25
C GLY A 33 4.86 7.21 -8.63
N ALA A 34 4.68 6.64 -9.83
CA ALA A 34 5.51 5.55 -10.34
C ALA A 34 6.99 5.94 -10.52
N GLN A 35 7.29 7.21 -10.79
CA GLN A 35 8.69 7.69 -10.89
C GLN A 35 9.44 7.55 -9.56
N VAL A 36 8.75 7.72 -8.42
CA VAL A 36 9.35 7.50 -7.09
C VAL A 36 9.83 6.06 -6.94
N LEU A 37 9.04 5.09 -7.43
CA LEU A 37 9.38 3.68 -7.37
C LEU A 37 10.60 3.37 -8.23
N GLN A 38 10.67 3.94 -9.43
CA GLN A 38 11.78 3.79 -10.35
C GLN A 38 13.08 4.40 -9.77
N LEU A 39 13.02 5.63 -9.25
CA LEU A 39 14.19 6.34 -8.74
C LEU A 39 14.70 5.79 -7.41
N SER A 40 13.82 5.20 -6.60
CA SER A 40 14.24 4.49 -5.38
C SER A 40 15.01 3.19 -5.66
N GLN A 41 15.04 2.71 -6.92
CA GLN A 41 15.68 1.47 -7.39
C GLN A 41 15.19 0.15 -6.77
N ARG A 42 14.45 0.18 -5.66
CA ARG A 42 13.97 -1.01 -4.96
C ARG A 42 13.02 -1.85 -5.82
N ILE A 43 12.29 -1.24 -6.76
CA ILE A 43 11.40 -1.98 -7.67
C ILE A 43 12.15 -2.87 -8.67
N ARG A 44 13.41 -2.56 -8.97
CA ARG A 44 14.23 -3.31 -9.94
C ARG A 44 15.15 -4.32 -9.25
N GLN A 45 15.61 -4.01 -8.04
CA GLN A 45 16.59 -4.81 -7.31
C GLN A 45 15.94 -5.78 -6.32
N ASP A 46 14.78 -5.43 -5.76
CA ASP A 46 14.17 -6.10 -4.60
C ASP A 46 12.66 -6.37 -4.77
N THR A 47 12.17 -6.58 -6.00
CA THR A 47 10.73 -6.66 -6.30
C THR A 47 9.98 -7.67 -5.41
N LYS A 48 10.51 -8.88 -5.26
CA LYS A 48 9.90 -9.93 -4.40
C LYS A 48 9.83 -9.50 -2.94
N LYS A 49 10.92 -8.92 -2.43
CA LYS A 49 10.99 -8.43 -1.04
C LYS A 49 9.99 -7.31 -0.80
N ARG A 50 9.84 -6.37 -1.74
CA ARG A 50 8.84 -5.29 -1.64
C ARG A 50 7.40 -5.81 -1.63
N LEU A 51 7.12 -6.82 -2.45
CA LEU A 51 5.80 -7.46 -2.46
C LEU A 51 5.49 -8.08 -1.09
N LEU A 52 6.45 -8.81 -0.51
CA LEU A 52 6.32 -9.39 0.82
C LEU A 52 6.19 -8.32 1.92
N GLU A 53 6.98 -7.24 1.88
CA GLU A 53 6.87 -6.10 2.81
C GLU A 53 5.48 -5.45 2.75
N THR A 54 4.89 -5.36 1.56
CA THR A 54 3.54 -4.81 1.36
C THR A 54 2.48 -5.74 1.93
N SER A 55 2.57 -7.04 1.65
CA SER A 55 1.67 -8.04 2.24
C SER A 55 1.75 -8.06 3.76
N GLN A 56 2.98 -8.01 4.32
CA GLN A 56 3.18 -7.98 5.76
C GLN A 56 2.55 -6.73 6.38
N PHE A 57 2.75 -5.55 5.79
CA PHE A 57 2.11 -4.33 6.28
C PHE A 57 0.58 -4.46 6.36
N VAL A 58 -0.04 -5.02 5.31
CA VAL A 58 -1.49 -5.24 5.29
C VAL A 58 -1.94 -6.22 6.37
N LEU A 59 -1.18 -7.30 6.61
CA LEU A 59 -1.46 -8.23 7.70
C LEU A 59 -1.35 -7.54 9.06
N ASP A 60 -0.26 -6.82 9.32
CA ASP A 60 0.01 -6.14 10.59
C ASP A 60 -1.11 -5.16 10.99
N VAL A 61 -1.68 -4.42 10.02
CA VAL A 61 -2.76 -3.46 10.28
C VAL A 61 -4.16 -4.11 10.33
N MET A 62 -4.27 -5.33 9.82
CA MET A 62 -5.52 -6.11 9.79
C MET A 62 -5.56 -7.23 10.83
N GLU A 63 -4.60 -7.32 11.75
CA GLU A 63 -4.68 -8.29 12.84
C GLU A 63 -5.67 -7.86 13.94
N PRO A 64 -6.32 -8.82 14.62
CA PRO A 64 -7.06 -8.55 15.85
C PRO A 64 -6.17 -7.89 16.89
N GLY A 65 -6.56 -6.70 17.37
CA GLY A 65 -5.75 -5.98 18.34
C GLY A 65 -4.51 -5.30 17.75
N ALA A 66 -4.39 -5.17 16.42
CA ALA A 66 -3.27 -4.53 15.72
C ALA A 66 -2.87 -3.15 16.28
N PHE A 67 -3.79 -2.41 16.89
CA PHE A 67 -3.56 -1.09 17.47
C PHE A 67 -3.63 -1.08 19.01
N GLY A 68 -3.63 -2.25 19.65
CA GLY A 68 -3.47 -2.40 21.10
C GLY A 68 -2.01 -2.34 21.54
N PRO A 69 -1.72 -2.45 22.85
CA PRO A 69 -0.37 -2.34 23.41
C PRO A 69 0.65 -3.31 22.79
N GLU A 70 0.22 -4.54 22.50
CA GLU A 70 1.06 -5.59 21.89
C GLU A 70 0.91 -5.68 20.36
N GLY A 71 0.12 -4.78 19.75
CA GLY A 71 -0.21 -4.83 18.33
C GLY A 71 0.88 -4.23 17.44
N LEU A 72 1.09 -4.82 16.26
CA LEU A 72 2.12 -4.37 15.31
C LEU A 72 1.65 -3.29 14.33
N GLY A 73 0.34 -3.04 14.21
CA GLY A 73 -0.22 -2.13 13.21
C GLY A 73 0.31 -0.71 13.30
N LEU A 74 0.44 -0.16 14.52
CA LEU A 74 1.01 1.18 14.71
C LEU A 74 2.51 1.22 14.37
N VAL A 75 3.27 0.21 14.81
CA VAL A 75 4.71 0.09 14.55
C VAL A 75 4.98 0.00 13.05
N SER A 76 4.22 -0.85 12.34
CA SER A 76 4.36 -1.03 10.90
C SER A 76 3.96 0.21 10.12
N ALA A 77 2.91 0.94 10.54
CA ALA A 77 2.55 2.23 9.95
C ALA A 77 3.65 3.29 10.14
N LEU A 78 4.26 3.37 11.33
CA LEU A 78 5.37 4.27 11.60
C LEU A 78 6.61 3.92 10.77
N LYS A 79 6.92 2.62 10.63
CA LYS A 79 8.01 2.15 9.76
C LYS A 79 7.80 2.58 8.30
N VAL A 80 6.60 2.39 7.76
CA VAL A 80 6.27 2.86 6.39
C VAL A 80 6.39 4.38 6.28
N ARG A 81 5.95 5.13 7.30
CA ARG A 81 6.07 6.60 7.32
C ARG A 81 7.54 7.05 7.30
N LEU A 82 8.42 6.39 8.03
CA LEU A 82 9.86 6.66 7.99
C LEU A 82 10.48 6.31 6.63
N ILE A 83 10.10 5.18 6.04
CA ILE A 83 10.51 4.80 4.68
C ILE A 83 10.09 5.88 3.67
N HIS A 84 8.84 6.36 3.73
CA HIS A 84 8.35 7.43 2.86
C HIS A 84 9.12 8.73 3.05
N ALA A 85 9.45 9.11 4.29
CA ALA A 85 10.25 10.29 4.57
C ALA A 85 11.68 10.17 3.98
N ALA A 86 12.33 9.02 4.16
CA ALA A 86 13.65 8.76 3.61
C ALA A 86 13.65 8.77 2.07
N ILE A 87 12.68 8.09 1.44
CA ILE A 87 12.53 8.09 -0.02
C ILE A 87 12.34 9.52 -0.53
N ARG A 88 11.44 10.30 0.08
CA ARG A 88 11.21 11.69 -0.30
C ARG A 88 12.50 12.52 -0.20
N PHE A 89 13.25 12.36 0.89
CA PHE A 89 14.52 13.06 1.10
C PHE A 89 15.56 12.76 0.01
N HIS A 90 15.71 11.48 -0.36
CA HIS A 90 16.68 11.07 -1.38
C HIS A 90 16.25 11.40 -2.80
N VAL A 91 14.98 11.19 -3.14
CA VAL A 91 14.45 11.46 -4.48
C VAL A 91 14.53 12.96 -4.82
N LEU A 92 14.20 13.85 -3.88
CA LEU A 92 14.33 15.30 -4.07
C LEU A 92 15.78 15.77 -4.30
N ARG A 93 16.79 14.96 -3.94
CA ARG A 93 18.21 15.26 -4.18
C ARG A 93 18.75 14.63 -5.46
N SER A 94 17.94 13.81 -6.12
CA SER A 94 18.32 13.20 -7.38
C SER A 94 18.17 14.22 -8.51
N PRO A 95 19.19 14.41 -9.37
CA PRO A 95 19.06 15.26 -10.56
C PRO A 95 18.07 14.70 -11.58
N LYS A 96 17.57 13.48 -11.37
CA LYS A 96 16.59 12.81 -12.22
C LYS A 96 15.14 13.10 -11.81
N TRP A 97 14.91 13.75 -10.67
CA TRP A 97 13.55 14.12 -10.26
C TRP A 97 13.12 15.40 -10.98
N ASP A 98 11.99 15.34 -11.68
CA ASP A 98 11.36 16.51 -12.28
C ASP A 98 10.28 17.04 -11.32
N MET A 99 10.39 18.30 -10.92
CA MET A 99 9.41 18.95 -10.06
C MET A 99 8.05 19.14 -10.72
N ALA A 100 7.95 19.02 -12.05
CA ALA A 100 6.66 18.98 -12.75
C ALA A 100 5.82 17.74 -12.38
N TRP A 101 6.44 16.69 -11.82
CA TRP A 101 5.72 15.52 -11.27
C TRP A 101 5.12 15.78 -9.88
N GLY A 102 5.42 16.93 -9.27
CA GLY A 102 5.00 17.29 -7.91
C GLY A 102 5.99 16.86 -6.84
N LEU A 103 5.56 16.93 -5.57
CA LEU A 103 6.36 16.43 -4.44
C LEU A 103 6.31 14.90 -4.40
N PRO A 104 7.45 14.21 -4.21
CA PRO A 104 7.45 12.76 -4.14
C PRO A 104 6.71 12.27 -2.88
N VAL A 105 5.88 11.24 -3.04
CA VAL A 105 5.08 10.65 -1.96
C VAL A 105 4.15 11.70 -1.31
N ASN A 106 3.54 12.58 -2.10
CA ASN A 106 2.67 13.61 -1.55
C ASN A 106 1.36 13.00 -0.98
N GLN A 107 0.50 13.83 -0.38
CA GLN A 107 -0.76 13.37 0.22
C GLN A 107 -1.76 12.84 -0.81
N GLU A 108 -1.74 13.36 -2.04
CA GLU A 108 -2.57 12.88 -3.14
C GLU A 108 -2.17 11.45 -3.55
N ASP A 109 -0.87 11.20 -3.78
CA ASP A 109 -0.33 9.86 -4.07
C ASP A 109 -0.67 8.84 -2.97
N MET A 110 -0.52 9.26 -1.70
CA MET A 110 -0.85 8.43 -0.55
C MET A 110 -2.36 8.15 -0.48
N GLY A 111 -3.20 9.15 -0.75
CA GLY A 111 -4.65 9.00 -0.84
C GLY A 111 -5.08 8.04 -1.96
N GLY A 112 -4.48 8.18 -3.14
CA GLY A 112 -4.71 7.29 -4.28
C GLY A 112 -4.32 5.85 -3.97
N THR A 113 -3.16 5.64 -3.34
CA THR A 113 -2.70 4.31 -2.92
C THR A 113 -3.63 3.70 -1.87
N ASN A 114 -4.09 4.49 -0.88
CA ASN A 114 -5.06 4.02 0.10
C ASN A 114 -6.40 3.62 -0.54
N GLY A 115 -6.85 4.37 -1.55
CA GLY A 115 -8.00 4.03 -2.38
C GLY A 115 -7.81 2.72 -3.16
N ALA A 116 -6.61 2.49 -3.70
CA ALA A 116 -6.29 1.24 -4.37
C ALA A 116 -6.36 0.04 -3.40
N PHE A 117 -5.71 0.16 -2.24
CA PHE A 117 -5.65 -0.90 -1.24
C PHE A 117 -7.01 -1.21 -0.61
N SER A 118 -7.89 -0.20 -0.53
CA SER A 118 -9.21 -0.32 0.06
C SER A 118 -10.29 -0.58 -0.99
N TRP A 119 -10.65 0.43 -1.78
CA TRP A 119 -11.78 0.37 -2.70
C TRP A 119 -11.53 -0.58 -3.86
N ILE A 120 -10.38 -0.47 -4.54
CA ILE A 120 -10.09 -1.30 -5.72
C ILE A 120 -9.95 -2.78 -5.32
N SER A 121 -9.29 -3.08 -4.19
CA SER A 121 -9.17 -4.45 -3.69
C SER A 121 -10.49 -5.06 -3.21
N VAL A 122 -11.40 -4.26 -2.65
CA VAL A 122 -12.66 -4.76 -2.06
C VAL A 122 -13.83 -4.75 -3.05
N ARG A 123 -13.85 -3.83 -4.02
CA ARG A 123 -14.95 -3.67 -4.98
C ARG A 123 -15.34 -4.99 -5.68
N PRO A 124 -14.41 -5.85 -6.15
CA PRO A 124 -14.78 -7.13 -6.76
C PRO A 124 -15.55 -8.06 -5.81
N ALA A 125 -15.37 -7.93 -4.49
CA ALA A 125 -16.07 -8.75 -3.50
C ALA A 125 -17.59 -8.52 -3.47
N GLN A 126 -18.08 -7.41 -4.02
CA GLN A 126 -19.52 -7.19 -4.21
C GLN A 126 -20.16 -8.28 -5.09
N ASN A 127 -19.39 -8.88 -5.99
CA ASN A 127 -19.84 -9.97 -6.86
C ASN A 127 -19.75 -11.37 -6.20
N TRP A 128 -19.14 -11.48 -5.02
CA TRP A 128 -19.03 -12.74 -4.26
C TRP A 128 -20.05 -12.86 -3.14
N LEU A 129 -20.66 -11.74 -2.76
CA LEU A 129 -21.68 -11.71 -1.73
C LEU A 129 -23.00 -12.20 -2.35
N PRO A 130 -23.72 -13.12 -1.70
CA PRO A 130 -25.04 -13.52 -2.17
C PRO A 130 -25.90 -12.25 -2.32
N THR A 131 -26.47 -12.06 -3.51
CA THR A 131 -27.52 -11.06 -3.72
C THR A 131 -28.63 -11.34 -2.72
N ARG A 132 -28.98 -10.33 -1.90
CA ARG A 132 -30.15 -10.40 -1.03
C ARG A 132 -31.42 -10.50 -1.84
#